data_AF-A0A5N5HKV2-F1
#
_entry.id   AF-A0A5N5HKV2-F1
#
_cell.length_a   1.000
_cell.length_b   1.000
_cell.length_c   1.000
_cell.angle_alpha   90.00
_cell.angle_beta   90.00
_cell.angle_gamma   90.00
#
_symmetry.space_group_name_H-M   'P 1'
#
loop_
_entity.id
_entity.type
_entity.pdbx_description
1 polymer ?
#
loop_
_entity_poly.entity_id
_entity_poly.type
_entity_poly.pdbx_seq_one_letter_code
_entity_poly.pdbx_strand_id
1 'polypeptide(L)'
;MFLLLSDVGIEDCYISYLKPVYEGIRRYPSYRIVWVPVVEQWNQDKEKQLEMSRLKMPWYTLKCFPTKPGIKYMKEKWNYKGKPAVVVMTSAGMVKNKNAFPLIKKNGMDAFPFFK
;
A
#
# COMPACT_ATOMS: atom_id res chain seq x y z
N MET A 1 -2.54 3.81 10.29
CA MET A 1 -3.01 3.25 9.01
C MET A 1 -1.82 3.12 8.06
N PHE A 2 -1.74 2.04 7.30
CA PHE A 2 -0.71 1.78 6.30
C PHE A 2 -1.37 1.72 4.92
N LEU A 3 -1.03 2.63 4.02
CA LEU A 3 -1.52 2.62 2.65
C LEU A 3 -0.47 1.95 1.76
N LEU A 4 -0.83 0.80 1.20
CA LEU A 4 -0.05 0.17 0.14
C LEU A 4 -0.42 0.85 -1.18
N LEU A 5 0.51 1.60 -1.76
CA LEU A 5 0.36 2.19 -3.09
C LEU A 5 1.06 1.28 -4.10
N SER A 6 0.38 0.85 -5.16
CA SER A 6 1.01 0.11 -6.26
C SER A 6 0.14 0.14 -7.51
N ASP A 7 0.71 -0.23 -8.66
CA ASP A 7 -0.10 -0.68 -9.81
C ASP A 7 -0.87 -1.97 -9.46
N VAL A 8 -1.90 -2.28 -10.25
CA VAL A 8 -2.71 -3.52 -10.12
C VAL A 8 -1.92 -4.79 -10.44
N GLY A 9 -0.87 -4.70 -11.26
CA GLY A 9 0.09 -5.76 -11.53
C GLY A 9 1.22 -5.85 -10.49
N ILE A 10 0.91 -5.65 -9.21
CA ILE A 10 1.89 -5.79 -8.13
C ILE A 10 2.46 -7.22 -8.11
N GLU A 11 3.79 -7.32 -8.03
CA GLU A 11 4.47 -8.61 -8.03
C GLU A 11 4.26 -9.35 -6.70
N ASP A 12 4.21 -10.68 -6.77
CA ASP A 12 3.96 -11.55 -5.62
C ASP A 12 5.01 -11.41 -4.51
N CYS A 13 6.24 -11.03 -4.87
CA CYS A 13 7.30 -10.77 -3.90
C CYS A 13 6.98 -9.60 -2.95
N TYR A 14 6.30 -8.55 -3.43
CA TYR A 14 5.87 -7.44 -2.58
C TYR A 14 4.79 -7.88 -1.61
N ILE A 15 3.84 -8.70 -2.09
CA ILE A 15 2.76 -9.26 -1.28
C ILE A 15 3.33 -10.19 -0.21
N SER A 16 4.33 -11.02 -0.53
CA SER A 16 4.92 -11.96 0.43
C SER A 16 5.63 -11.27 1.59
N TYR A 17 6.29 -10.13 1.37
CA TYR A 17 6.88 -9.35 2.47
C TYR A 17 5.81 -8.76 3.42
N LEU A 18 4.63 -8.43 2.90
CA LEU A 18 3.56 -7.80 3.67
C LEU A 18 2.67 -8.79 4.41
N LYS A 19 2.61 -10.06 4.00
CA LYS A 19 1.78 -11.08 4.68
C LYS A 19 2.17 -11.28 6.16
N PRO A 20 3.45 -11.50 6.53
CA PRO A 20 3.85 -11.58 7.93
C PRO A 20 3.57 -10.28 8.70
N VAL A 21 3.71 -9.13 8.03
CA VAL A 21 3.40 -7.83 8.62
C VAL A 21 1.91 -7.71 8.92
N TYR A 22 1.05 -8.10 7.99
CA TYR A 22 -0.39 -8.12 8.16
C TYR A 22 -0.79 -8.95 9.37
N GLU A 23 -0.26 -10.16 9.52
CA GLU A 23 -0.55 -11.01 10.68
C GLU A 23 -0.02 -10.41 11.99
N GLY A 24 1.19 -9.85 11.97
CA GLY A 24 1.79 -9.21 13.14
C GLY A 24 0.97 -8.00 13.64
N ILE A 25 0.48 -7.17 12.72
CA ILE A 25 -0.27 -5.96 13.08
C ILE A 25 -1.68 -6.25 13.59
N ARG A 26 -2.22 -7.46 13.40
CA ARG A 26 -3.55 -7.85 13.95
C ARG A 26 -3.61 -7.76 15.47
N ARG A 27 -2.46 -7.84 16.14
CA ARG A 27 -2.30 -7.63 17.59
C ARG A 27 -2.54 -6.16 18.00
N TYR A 28 -2.53 -5.23 17.04
CA TYR A 28 -2.71 -3.80 17.25
C TYR A 28 -3.95 -3.31 16.49
N PRO A 29 -5.15 -3.26 17.12
CA PRO A 29 -6.42 -3.07 16.43
C PRO A 29 -6.55 -1.72 15.71
N SER A 30 -5.76 -0.72 16.10
CA SER A 30 -5.69 0.60 15.46
C SER A 30 -4.93 0.62 14.13
N TYR A 31 -4.25 -0.48 13.78
CA TYR A 31 -3.48 -0.59 12.54
C TYR A 31 -4.18 -1.50 11.53
N ARG A 32 -4.12 -1.06 10.28
CA ARG A 32 -4.70 -1.70 9.10
C ARG A 32 -3.81 -1.43 7.90
N ILE A 33 -3.69 -2.41 7.03
CA ILE A 33 -3.19 -2.21 5.67
C ILE A 33 -4.40 -1.97 4.76
N VAL A 34 -4.30 -0.96 3.91
CA VAL A 34 -5.28 -0.65 2.87
C VAL A 34 -4.54 -0.53 1.55
N TRP A 35 -4.92 -1.33 0.57
CA TRP A 35 -4.40 -1.26 -0.77
C TRP A 35 -5.09 -0.15 -1.57
N VAL A 36 -4.27 0.69 -2.19
CA VAL A 36 -4.65 1.80 -3.07
C VAL A 36 -4.09 1.49 -4.46
N PRO A 37 -4.92 0.98 -5.38
CA PRO A 37 -4.51 0.77 -6.76
C PRO A 37 -4.23 2.14 -7.43
N VAL A 38 -2.99 2.36 -7.89
CA VAL A 38 -2.55 3.58 -8.56
C VAL A 38 -2.42 3.30 -10.04
N VAL A 39 -3.49 3.58 -10.79
CA VAL A 39 -3.58 3.35 -12.23
C VAL A 39 -3.94 4.67 -12.92
N GLU A 40 -3.12 5.12 -13.87
CA GLU A 40 -3.35 6.40 -14.57
C GLU A 40 -4.53 6.34 -15.56
N GLN A 41 -4.68 5.18 -16.22
CA GLN A 41 -5.71 4.92 -17.21
C GLN A 41 -6.28 3.52 -16.99
N TRP A 42 -7.58 3.47 -16.71
CA TRP A 42 -8.30 2.21 -16.53
C TRP A 42 -8.71 1.62 -17.87
N ASN A 43 -8.59 0.30 -17.97
CA ASN A 43 -9.10 -0.52 -19.06
C ASN A 43 -9.51 -1.89 -18.51
N GLN A 44 -10.15 -2.71 -19.34
CA GLN A 44 -10.64 -4.03 -18.93
C GLN A 44 -9.53 -4.96 -18.41
N ASP A 45 -8.32 -4.86 -18.95
CA ASP A 45 -7.20 -5.69 -18.49
C ASP A 45 -6.72 -5.28 -17.10
N LYS A 46 -6.67 -3.98 -16.81
CA LYS A 46 -6.34 -3.43 -15.49
C LYS A 46 -7.39 -3.79 -14.45
N GLU A 47 -8.67 -3.82 -14.83
CA GLU A 47 -9.76 -4.29 -13.96
C GLU A 47 -9.62 -5.80 -13.65
N LYS A 48 -9.33 -6.63 -14.65
CA LYS A 48 -9.07 -8.06 -14.43
C LYS A 48 -7.84 -8.29 -13.53
N GLN A 49 -6.75 -7.55 -13.78
CA GLN A 49 -5.54 -7.61 -12.94
C GLN A 49 -5.82 -7.19 -11.50
N LEU A 50 -6.63 -6.15 -11.29
CA LEU A 50 -7.06 -5.73 -9.97
C LEU A 50 -7.72 -6.90 -9.23
N GLU A 51 -8.76 -7.51 -9.83
CA GLU A 51 -9.50 -8.59 -9.18
C GLU A 51 -8.60 -9.79 -8.87
N MET A 52 -7.73 -10.19 -9.81
CA MET A 52 -6.76 -11.26 -9.59
C MET A 52 -5.77 -10.95 -8.46
N SER A 53 -5.25 -9.74 -8.38
CA SER A 53 -4.33 -9.32 -7.33
C SER A 53 -5.01 -9.23 -5.97
N ARG A 54 -6.29 -8.81 -5.91
CA ARG A 54 -7.06 -8.74 -4.67
C ARG A 54 -7.23 -10.10 -4.01
N LEU A 55 -7.41 -11.18 -4.80
CA LEU A 55 -7.54 -12.54 -4.28
C LEU A 55 -6.30 -13.00 -3.48
N LYS A 56 -5.14 -12.40 -3.75
CA LYS A 56 -3.87 -12.74 -3.08
C LYS A 56 -3.66 -11.97 -1.77
N MET A 57 -4.49 -10.97 -1.49
CA MET A 57 -4.29 -9.99 -0.41
C MET A 57 -5.34 -10.15 0.70
N PRO A 58 -4.92 -10.40 1.96
CA PRO A 58 -5.85 -10.54 3.08
C PRO A 58 -6.34 -9.20 3.65
N TRP A 59 -5.85 -8.07 3.14
CA TRP A 59 -6.16 -6.72 3.62
C TRP A 59 -7.20 -5.99 2.76
N TYR A 60 -7.66 -4.85 3.24
CA TYR A 60 -8.67 -4.04 2.56
C TYR A 60 -8.13 -3.46 1.25
N THR A 61 -9.02 -3.28 0.28
CA THR A 61 -8.73 -2.59 -0.98
C THR A 61 -9.71 -1.43 -1.15
N LEU A 62 -9.22 -0.26 -1.56
CA LEU A 62 -10.08 0.87 -1.91
C LEU A 62 -10.90 0.54 -3.17
N LYS A 63 -12.23 0.69 -3.07
CA LYS A 63 -13.16 0.54 -4.19
C LYS A 63 -13.15 1.73 -5.14
N CYS A 64 -12.82 2.92 -4.63
CA CYS A 64 -12.72 4.15 -5.42
C CYS A 64 -11.26 4.38 -5.81
N PHE A 65 -11.01 4.59 -7.10
CA PHE A 65 -9.66 4.77 -7.61
C PHE A 65 -9.19 6.22 -7.48
N PRO A 66 -7.90 6.46 -7.24
CA PRO A 66 -7.33 7.80 -7.22
C PRO A 66 -7.60 8.53 -8.53
N THR A 67 -8.11 9.76 -8.43
CA THR A 67 -8.24 10.65 -9.58
C THR A 67 -6.86 11.11 -10.08
N LYS A 68 -6.77 11.62 -11.31
CA LYS A 68 -5.51 12.19 -11.85
C LYS A 68 -4.85 13.21 -10.88
N PRO A 69 -5.60 14.15 -10.25
CA PRO A 69 -5.04 15.02 -9.22
C PRO A 69 -4.50 14.26 -7.99
N GLY A 70 -5.20 13.21 -7.54
CA GLY A 70 -4.74 12.37 -6.43
C GLY A 70 -3.43 11.65 -6.76
N ILE A 71 -3.31 11.11 -7.97
CA ILE A 71 -2.06 10.47 -8.45
C ILE A 71 -0.93 11.49 -8.53
N LYS A 72 -1.20 12.69 -9.07
CA LYS A 72 -0.24 13.79 -9.12
C LYS A 72 0.25 14.17 -7.72
N TYR A 73 -0.66 14.30 -6.75
CA TYR A 73 -0.32 14.57 -5.36
C TYR A 73 0.58 13.48 -4.76
N MET A 74 0.28 12.20 -5.00
CA MET A 74 1.12 11.09 -4.53
C MET A 74 2.54 11.17 -5.11
N LYS A 75 2.67 11.47 -6.41
CA LYS A 75 3.98 11.65 -7.06
C LYS A 75 4.74 12.84 -6.48
N GLU A 76 4.10 13.99 -6.34
CA GLU A 76 4.77 15.24 -5.96
C GLU A 76 5.02 15.38 -4.45
N LYS A 77 4.02 15.06 -3.61
CA LYS A 77 4.10 15.25 -2.16
C LYS A 77 4.65 14.05 -1.43
N TRP A 78 4.34 12.85 -1.90
CA TRP A 78 4.83 11.61 -1.30
C TRP A 78 6.02 11.00 -2.04
N ASN A 79 6.47 11.61 -3.14
CA ASN A 79 7.58 11.11 -3.97
C ASN A 79 7.32 9.67 -4.45
N TYR A 80 6.08 9.35 -4.79
CA TYR A 80 5.72 8.04 -5.31
C TYR A 80 6.25 7.87 -6.73
N LYS A 81 7.11 6.87 -6.94
CA LYS A 81 7.83 6.62 -8.21
C LYS A 81 7.24 5.48 -9.05
N GLY A 82 6.00 5.07 -8.79
CA GLY A 82 5.36 3.95 -9.51
C GLY A 82 5.72 2.55 -9.01
N LYS A 83 6.73 2.41 -8.13
CA LYS A 83 7.04 1.14 -7.45
C LYS A 83 6.20 0.99 -6.18
N PRO A 84 5.82 -0.24 -5.78
CA PRO A 84 5.02 -0.42 -4.57
C PRO A 84 5.65 0.25 -3.35
N ALA A 85 4.83 1.01 -2.62
CA ALA A 85 5.26 1.80 -1.47
C ALA A 85 4.25 1.67 -0.34
N VAL A 86 4.71 1.77 0.91
CA VAL A 86 3.82 1.76 2.09
C VAL A 86 3.89 3.12 2.76
N VAL A 87 2.82 3.90 2.65
CA VAL A 87 2.68 5.18 3.35
C VAL A 87 2.12 4.92 4.74
N VAL A 88 2.80 5.41 5.76
CA VAL A 88 2.35 5.32 7.15
C VAL A 88 1.73 6.64 7.56
N MET A 89 0.49 6.60 8.04
CA MET A 89 -0.23 7.79 8.51
C MET A 89 -1.07 7.52 9.75
N THR A 90 -1.36 8.58 10.51
CA THR A 90 -2.29 8.54 11.64
C THR A 90 -3.74 8.46 11.17
N SER A 91 -4.67 8.16 12.09
CA SER A 91 -6.12 8.22 11.80
C SER A 91 -6.60 9.62 11.42
N ALA A 92 -5.92 10.67 11.90
CA ALA A 92 -6.15 12.06 11.52
C ALA A 92 -5.55 12.44 10.14
N GLY A 93 -4.99 11.49 9.39
CA GLY A 93 -4.45 11.72 8.04
C GLY A 93 -3.03 12.31 8.01
N MET A 94 -2.35 12.44 9.16
CA MET A 94 -0.97 12.94 9.20
C MET A 94 0.01 11.85 8.76
N VAL A 95 0.78 12.11 7.71
CA VAL A 95 1.81 11.20 7.18
C VAL A 95 3.03 11.20 8.11
N LYS A 96 3.39 10.01 8.60
CA LYS A 96 4.58 9.75 9.43
C LYS A 96 5.74 9.19 8.62
N ASN A 97 5.46 8.41 7.57
CA ASN A 97 6.46 7.90 6.64
C ASN A 97 5.86 7.83 5.23
N LYS A 98 6.55 8.39 4.23
CA LYS A 98 6.10 8.40 2.83
C LYS A 98 6.40 7.10 2.09
N ASN A 99 7.37 6.30 2.57
CA ASN A 99 7.63 4.97 2.04
C ASN A 99 8.36 4.09 3.06
N ALA A 100 7.60 3.27 3.78
CA ALA A 100 8.09 2.30 4.74
C ALA A 100 8.47 0.94 4.13
N PHE A 101 8.23 0.72 2.83
CA PHE A 101 8.45 -0.59 2.22
C PHE A 101 9.91 -1.09 2.35
N PRO A 102 10.96 -0.26 2.14
CA PRO A 102 12.34 -0.70 2.32
C PRO A 102 12.64 -1.19 3.74
N LEU A 103 12.06 -0.51 4.73
CA LEU A 103 12.21 -0.85 6.15
C LEU A 103 11.52 -2.18 6.47
N ILE A 104 10.29 -2.37 5.97
CA ILE A 104 9.55 -3.64 6.08
C ILE A 104 10.29 -4.78 5.38
N LYS A 105 10.81 -4.56 4.17
CA LYS A 105 11.57 -5.57 3.43
C LYS A 105 12.81 -6.03 4.20
N LYS A 106 13.52 -5.10 4.84
CA LYS A 106 14.77 -5.39 5.57
C LYS A 106 14.51 -6.06 6.92
N ASN A 107 13.55 -5.55 7.68
CA ASN A 107 13.41 -5.88 9.11
C ASN A 107 12.06 -6.54 9.44
N GLY A 108 11.17 -6.75 8.47
CA GLY A 108 9.85 -7.33 8.70
C GLY A 108 9.06 -6.58 9.78
N MET A 109 8.50 -7.34 10.72
CA MET A 109 7.73 -6.80 11.85
C MET A 109 8.58 -6.08 12.90
N ASP A 110 9.88 -6.33 12.99
CA ASP A 110 10.75 -5.71 14.00
C ASP A 110 10.92 -4.21 13.78
N ALA A 111 10.62 -3.74 12.57
CA ALA A 111 10.56 -2.33 12.25
C ALA A 111 9.27 -1.63 12.68
N PHE A 112 8.29 -2.33 13.25
CA PHE A 112 7.03 -1.72 13.68
C PHE A 112 7.31 -0.59 14.68
N PRO A 113 6.73 0.62 14.53
CA PRO A 113 5.55 0.96 13.72
C PRO A 113 5.83 1.52 12.30
N PHE A 114 7.02 1.26 11.76
CA PHE A 114 7.46 1.55 10.39
C PHE A 114 7.64 3.03 10.03
N PHE A 115 7.74 3.91 11.04
CA PHE A 115 8.05 5.33 10.87
C PHE A 115 9.21 5.81 11.73
N LYS A 116 9.95 4.87 12.33
CA LYS A 116 11.16 5.09 13.10
C LYS A 116 12.33 4.40 12.39
#